data_AF-A0A259LKF9-F1
#
_entry.id   AF-A0A259LKF9-F1
#
_cell.length_a   1.000
_cell.length_b   1.000
_cell.length_c   1.000
_cell.angle_alpha   90.00
_cell.angle_beta   90.00
_cell.angle_gamma   90.00
#
_symmetry.space_group_name_H-M   'P 1'
#
loop_
_entity.id
_entity.type
_entity.pdbx_description
1 polymer ?
#
loop_
_entity_poly.entity_id
_entity_poly.type
_entity_poly.pdbx_seq_one_letter_code
_entity_poly.pdbx_strand_id
1 'polypeptide(L)'
;SADRLNSGWTAARRARARGQKNALSQIERLMERVPRHAQLITVTDGHPATLAWIGGVKGHAVTPLGVEHFGQTGTIRDLYRHFMIDADAIVSAASHLSPGRSL
;
A
#
# COMPACT_ATOMS: atom_id res chain seq x y z
N SER A 1 -11.20 6.74 -0.42
CA SER A 1 -10.40 6.47 -1.63
C SER A 1 -8.94 6.79 -1.35
N ALA A 2 -8.04 6.23 -2.15
CA ALA A 2 -6.60 6.48 -2.08
C ALA A 2 -6.27 7.98 -2.21
N ASP A 3 -6.92 8.70 -3.13
CA ASP A 3 -6.68 10.13 -3.36
C ASP A 3 -6.99 10.99 -2.14
N ARG A 4 -8.09 10.70 -1.42
CA ARG A 4 -8.43 11.44 -0.19
C ARG A 4 -7.39 11.22 0.92
N LEU A 5 -6.86 10.00 1.03
CA LEU A 5 -5.81 9.70 1.99
C LEU A 5 -4.49 10.39 1.62
N ASN A 6 -4.09 10.33 0.34
CA ASN A 6 -2.86 10.96 -0.15
C ASN A 6 -2.91 12.49 -0.04
N SER A 7 -4.01 13.11 -0.48
CA SER A 7 -4.23 14.55 -0.37
C SER A 7 -4.23 15.02 1.08
N GLY A 8 -4.91 14.29 1.98
CA GLY A 8 -4.88 14.56 3.41
C GLY A 8 -3.48 14.46 4.01
N TRP A 9 -2.69 13.47 3.60
CA TRP A 9 -1.30 13.32 4.04
C TRP A 9 -0.42 14.48 3.55
N THR A 10 -0.53 14.84 2.28
CA THR A 10 0.19 15.98 1.69
C THR A 10 -0.21 17.29 2.37
N ALA A 11 -1.50 17.49 2.65
CA ALA A 11 -2.00 18.66 3.37
C ALA A 11 -1.44 18.75 4.80
N ALA A 12 -1.42 17.66 5.55
CA ALA A 12 -0.84 17.61 6.90
C ALA A 12 0.67 17.87 6.89
N ARG A 13 1.41 17.37 5.89
CA ARG A 13 2.84 17.69 5.69
C ARG A 13 3.05 19.18 5.43
N ARG A 14 2.25 19.79 4.54
CA ARG A 14 2.30 21.24 4.26
C ARG A 14 1.93 22.08 5.47
N ALA A 15 0.94 21.66 6.25
CA ALA A 15 0.54 22.33 7.48
C ALA A 15 1.67 22.33 8.52
N ARG A 16 2.35 21.18 8.72
CA ARG A 16 3.54 21.07 9.58
C ARG A 16 4.68 21.99 9.11
N ALA A 17 4.95 22.02 7.80
CA ALA A 17 5.96 22.92 7.23
C ALA A 17 5.64 24.41 7.47
N ARG A 18 4.37 24.77 7.64
CA ARG A 18 3.90 26.12 7.98
C ARG A 18 3.72 26.38 9.48
N GLY A 19 4.25 25.50 10.34
CA GLY A 19 4.27 25.69 11.79
C GLY A 19 3.13 25.02 12.57
N GLN A 20 2.16 24.39 11.91
CA GLN A 20 1.15 23.57 12.59
C GLN A 20 1.74 22.20 12.97
N LYS A 21 2.59 22.18 14.00
CA LYS A 21 3.42 21.01 14.40
C LYS A 21 2.61 19.72 14.62
N ASN A 22 1.37 19.84 15.09
CA ASN A 22 0.51 18.73 15.46
C ASN A 22 -0.50 18.32 14.37
N ALA A 23 -0.38 18.83 13.14
CA ALA A 23 -1.27 18.44 12.06
C ALA A 23 -1.10 16.95 11.70
N LEU A 24 -2.19 16.20 11.78
CA LEU A 24 -2.21 14.74 11.61
C LEU A 24 -3.28 14.31 10.59
N SER A 25 -2.86 13.61 9.55
CA SER A 25 -3.73 13.07 8.50
C SER A 25 -4.41 11.76 8.90
N GLN A 26 -5.46 11.38 8.15
CA GLN A 26 -6.18 10.13 8.41
C GLN A 26 -5.30 8.88 8.22
N ILE A 27 -4.43 8.85 7.21
CA ILE A 27 -3.54 7.71 6.97
C ILE A 27 -2.50 7.56 8.09
N GLU A 28 -1.99 8.67 8.64
CA GLU A 28 -1.09 8.63 9.79
C GLU A 28 -1.78 8.05 11.04
N ARG A 29 -3.07 8.34 11.26
CA ARG A 29 -3.88 7.73 12.33
C ARG A 29 -4.08 6.23 12.10
N LEU A 30 -4.45 5.83 10.90
CA LEU A 30 -4.64 4.40 10.56
C LEU A 30 -3.35 3.60 10.77
N MET A 31 -2.19 4.20 10.48
CA MET A 31 -0.89 3.55 10.61
C MET A 31 -0.27 3.68 11.99
N GLU A 32 -0.93 4.30 12.97
CA GLU A 32 -0.36 4.58 14.30
C GLU A 32 0.16 3.31 14.96
N ARG A 33 -0.66 2.24 14.95
CA ARG A 33 -0.36 0.95 15.58
C ARG A 33 0.49 0.00 14.73
N VAL A 34 0.85 0.38 13.50
CA VAL A 34 1.69 -0.43 12.63
C VAL A 34 3.17 -0.21 13.01
N PRO A 35 3.91 -1.25 13.47
CA PRO A 35 5.32 -1.13 13.81
C PRO A 35 6.15 -0.66 12.61
N ARG A 36 7.21 0.12 12.82
CA ARG A 36 8.03 0.66 11.72
C ARG A 36 8.77 -0.41 10.91
N HIS A 37 9.04 -1.56 11.51
CA HIS A 37 9.69 -2.69 10.86
C HIS A 37 8.70 -3.60 10.10
N ALA A 38 7.39 -3.32 10.16
CA ALA A 38 6.42 -4.08 9.40
C ALA A 38 6.66 -3.88 7.89
N GLN A 39 6.47 -4.93 7.11
CA GLN A 39 6.41 -4.83 5.65
C GLN A 39 4.94 -4.71 5.26
N LEU A 40 4.66 -3.89 4.24
CA LEU A 40 3.31 -3.65 3.76
C LEU A 40 3.11 -4.29 2.40
N ILE A 41 2.05 -5.05 2.25
CA ILE A 41 1.54 -5.47 0.95
C ILE A 41 0.30 -4.63 0.68
N THR A 42 0.31 -3.85 -0.41
CA THR A 42 -0.86 -3.06 -0.82
C THR A 42 -1.43 -3.67 -2.08
N VAL A 43 -2.76 -3.80 -2.17
CA VAL A 43 -3.43 -4.43 -3.32
C VAL A 43 -4.45 -3.45 -3.87
N THR A 44 -4.47 -3.27 -5.19
CA THR A 44 -5.48 -2.46 -5.88
C THR A 44 -5.81 -3.06 -7.24
N ASP A 45 -7.08 -2.97 -7.63
CA ASP A 45 -7.51 -3.24 -9.01
C ASP A 45 -7.27 -1.99 -9.88
N GLY A 46 -5.98 -1.72 -10.11
CA GLY A 46 -5.48 -0.52 -10.79
C GLY A 46 -3.96 -0.43 -10.67
N HIS A 47 -3.36 0.65 -11.19
CA HIS A 47 -1.89 0.76 -11.21
C HIS A 47 -1.29 0.72 -9.79
N PRO A 48 -0.28 -0.12 -9.51
CA PRO A 48 0.27 -0.32 -8.15
C PRO A 48 0.82 0.96 -7.51
N ALA A 49 1.32 1.89 -8.33
CA ALA A 49 1.77 3.22 -7.89
C ALA A 49 0.70 4.01 -7.10
N THR A 50 -0.59 3.73 -7.33
CA THR A 50 -1.72 4.37 -6.61
C THR A 50 -1.61 4.21 -5.09
N LEU A 51 -1.06 3.09 -4.61
CA LEU A 51 -0.92 2.80 -3.17
C LEU A 51 0.53 2.73 -2.69
N ALA A 52 1.51 2.65 -3.58
CA ALA A 52 2.93 2.54 -3.22
C ALA A 52 3.42 3.63 -2.26
N TRP A 53 2.86 4.85 -2.36
CA TRP A 53 3.22 5.99 -1.50
C TRP A 53 2.95 5.76 -0.01
N ILE A 54 2.09 4.80 0.36
CA ILE A 54 1.75 4.50 1.77
C ILE A 54 3.02 4.14 2.57
N GLY A 55 4.01 3.51 1.95
CA GLY A 55 5.29 3.21 2.59
C GLY A 55 6.01 4.46 3.10
N GLY A 56 5.88 5.57 2.37
CA GLY A 56 6.48 6.86 2.73
C GLY A 56 5.86 7.52 3.97
N VAL A 57 4.69 7.08 4.45
CA VAL A 57 3.99 7.70 5.59
C VAL A 57 4.77 7.51 6.89
N LYS A 58 5.28 6.30 7.16
CA LYS A 58 6.09 5.97 8.35
C LYS A 58 7.44 5.33 8.02
N GLY A 59 7.80 5.21 6.74
CA GLY A 59 9.07 4.65 6.26
C GLY A 59 9.07 3.12 6.15
N HIS A 60 7.92 2.53 5.82
CA HIS A 60 7.77 1.08 5.65
C HIS A 60 8.26 0.62 4.27
N ALA A 61 8.84 -0.58 4.22
CA ALA A 61 9.01 -1.30 2.97
C ALA A 61 7.64 -1.73 2.41
N VAL A 62 7.43 -1.57 1.11
CA VAL A 62 6.14 -1.84 0.44
C VAL A 62 6.36 -2.77 -0.74
N THR A 63 5.50 -3.78 -0.86
CA THR A 63 5.29 -4.57 -2.07
C THR A 63 3.92 -4.21 -2.64
N PRO A 64 3.86 -3.33 -3.66
CA PRO A 64 2.60 -2.90 -4.23
C PRO A 64 2.17 -3.87 -5.35
N LEU A 65 1.00 -4.48 -5.18
CA LEU A 65 0.36 -5.36 -6.14
C LEU A 65 -0.77 -4.61 -6.85
N GLY A 66 -0.81 -4.74 -8.17
CA GLY A 66 -1.80 -4.06 -8.99
C GLY A 66 -1.68 -4.41 -10.48
N VAL A 67 -2.48 -3.72 -11.28
CA VAL A 67 -2.61 -3.93 -12.72
C VAL A 67 -1.69 -2.97 -13.46
N GLU A 68 -0.68 -3.48 -14.18
CA GLU A 68 0.28 -2.65 -14.94
C GLU A 68 -0.05 -2.54 -16.43
N HIS A 69 -0.90 -3.42 -16.96
CA HIS A 69 -1.27 -3.45 -18.38
C HIS A 69 -2.78 -3.71 -18.53
N PHE A 70 -3.43 -2.99 -19.44
CA PHE A 70 -4.86 -3.16 -19.74
C PHE A 70 -5.06 -3.91 -21.06
N GLY A 71 -6.27 -4.44 -21.30
CA GLY A 71 -6.67 -5.05 -22.59
C GLY A 71 -6.90 -6.56 -22.55
N GLN A 72 -6.79 -7.17 -21.38
CA GLN A 72 -7.04 -8.59 -21.17
C GLN A 72 -8.55 -8.84 -21.06
N THR A 73 -8.99 -9.98 -21.58
CA THR A 73 -10.36 -10.47 -21.43
C THR A 73 -10.33 -11.85 -20.79
N GLY A 74 -11.29 -12.14 -19.93
CA GLY A 74 -11.34 -13.36 -19.13
C GLY A 74 -12.29 -13.21 -17.96
N THR A 75 -12.35 -14.23 -17.10
CA THR A 75 -13.12 -14.11 -15.85
C THR A 75 -12.38 -13.21 -14.85
N ILE A 76 -13.09 -12.66 -13.86
CA ILE A 76 -12.47 -11.86 -12.78
C ILE A 76 -11.32 -12.66 -12.12
N ARG A 77 -11.52 -13.96 -11.90
CA ARG A 77 -10.50 -14.84 -11.31
C ARG A 77 -9.26 -14.93 -12.19
N ASP A 78 -9.44 -15.10 -13.50
CA ASP A 78 -8.32 -15.20 -14.44
C ASP A 78 -7.54 -13.89 -14.50
N LEU A 79 -8.24 -12.75 -14.49
CA LEU A 79 -7.61 -11.44 -14.48
C LEU A 79 -6.86 -11.17 -13.16
N TYR A 80 -7.43 -11.53 -12.01
CA TYR A 80 -6.76 -11.34 -10.72
C TYR A 80 -5.50 -12.19 -10.59
N ARG A 81 -5.54 -13.43 -11.09
CA ARG A 81 -4.35 -14.28 -11.19
C ARG A 81 -3.33 -13.70 -12.16
N HIS A 82 -3.78 -13.25 -13.34
CA HIS A 82 -2.89 -12.67 -14.35
C HIS A 82 -2.13 -11.45 -13.82
N PHE A 83 -2.80 -10.58 -13.07
CA PHE A 83 -2.20 -9.40 -12.46
C PHE A 83 -1.62 -9.63 -11.07
N MET A 84 -1.55 -10.88 -10.60
CA MET A 84 -0.94 -11.24 -9.31
C MET A 84 -1.57 -10.47 -8.13
N ILE A 85 -2.89 -10.27 -8.17
CA ILE A 85 -3.69 -9.67 -7.08
C ILE A 85 -4.65 -10.69 -6.44
N ASP A 86 -4.54 -11.96 -6.80
CA ASP A 86 -5.27 -13.04 -6.16
C ASP A 86 -4.65 -13.46 -4.81
N ALA A 87 -5.34 -14.33 -4.08
CA ALA A 87 -4.92 -14.76 -2.76
C ALA A 87 -3.55 -15.45 -2.77
N ASP A 88 -3.27 -16.27 -3.78
CA ASP A 88 -2.01 -17.01 -3.92
C ASP A 88 -0.84 -16.05 -4.12
N ALA A 89 -1.02 -15.02 -4.96
CA ALA A 89 -0.02 -13.99 -5.16
C ALA A 89 0.26 -13.18 -3.88
N ILE A 90 -0.78 -12.84 -3.11
CA ILE A 90 -0.62 -12.12 -1.83
C ILE A 90 0.14 -12.97 -0.81
N VAL A 91 -0.20 -14.25 -0.68
CA VAL A 91 0.51 -15.18 0.23
C VAL A 91 1.96 -15.38 -0.23
N SER A 92 2.19 -15.50 -1.53
CA SER A 92 3.53 -15.58 -2.10
C SER A 92 4.36 -14.33 -1.77
N ALA A 93 3.80 -13.13 -1.95
CA ALA A 93 4.46 -11.88 -1.58
C ALA A 93 4.81 -11.84 -0.08
N ALA A 94 3.89 -12.25 0.79
CA ALA A 94 4.15 -12.32 2.24
C ALA A 94 5.30 -13.28 2.59
N SER A 95 5.35 -14.45 1.94
CA SER A 95 6.36 -15.48 2.18
C SER A 95 7.77 -15.05 1.75
N HIS A 96 7.88 -14.26 0.67
CA HIS A 96 9.17 -13.70 0.23
C HIS A 96 9.67 -12.58 1.16
N LEU A 97 8.75 -11.82 1.76
CA LEU A 97 9.08 -10.67 2.60
C LEU A 97 9.56 -11.09 3.99
N SER A 98 8.97 -12.16 4.53
CA SER A 98 9.38 -12.77 5.78
C SER A 98 9.33 -14.28 5.62
N PRO A 99 10.46 -15.01 5.72
CA PRO A 99 10.46 -16.47 5.68
C PRO A 99 9.77 -17.12 6.89
N GLY A 100 9.12 -16.32 7.76
CA GLY A 100 8.59 -16.75 9.04
C GLY A 100 9.71 -17.11 10.02
N ARG A 101 9.30 -17.54 11.22
CA ARG A 101 10.21 -18.19 12.15
C ARG A 101 10.39 -19.63 11.64
N SER A 102 11.61 -20.07 11.34
CA SER A 102 11.88 -21.50 11.19
C SER A 102 11.40 -22.20 12.47
N LEU A 103 10.44 -23.11 12.31
CA LEU A 103 9.99 -24.01 13.37
C LEU A 103 11.08 -25.04 13.67
#